data_AF-A0A355GRY9-F1
#
_entry.id   AF-A0A355GRY9-F1
#
_cell.length_a   1.000
_cell.length_b   1.000
_cell.length_c   1.000
_cell.angle_alpha   90.00
_cell.angle_beta   90.00
_cell.angle_gamma   90.00
#
_symmetry.space_group_name_H-M   'P 1'
#
loop_
_entity.id
_entity.type
_entity.pdbx_description
1 polymer ?
#
loop_
_entity_poly.entity_id
_entity_poly.type
_entity_poly.pdbx_seq_one_letter_code
_entity_poly.pdbx_strand_id
1 'polypeptide(L)' 'MLGRAGEAYAKIYLERKGYQILAANYRCQFGEIDLIA' A
#
# COMPACT_ATOMS: atom_id res chain seq x y z
N MET A 1 -9.69 -5.69 12.69
CA MET A 1 -9.08 -6.46 11.58
C MET A 1 -9.68 -6.09 10.22
N LEU A 2 -9.79 -4.78 9.90
CA LEU A 2 -10.34 -4.31 8.61
C LEU A 2 -9.26 -3.68 7.71
N GLY A 3 -8.27 -3.00 8.31
CA GLY A 3 -7.16 -2.36 7.58
C GLY A 3 -6.32 -3.34 6.74
N ARG A 4 -5.84 -4.44 7.35
CA ARG A 4 -4.98 -5.44 6.67
C ARG A 4 -5.60 -6.07 5.43
N ALA A 5 -6.92 -6.31 5.42
CA ALA A 5 -7.59 -6.88 4.26
C ALA A 5 -7.72 -5.85 3.12
N GLY A 6 -8.00 -4.59 3.47
CA GLY A 6 -8.02 -3.48 2.51
C GLY A 6 -6.64 -3.21 1.90
N GLU A 7 -5.59 -3.19 2.72
CA GLU A 7 -4.20 -3.03 2.27
C GLU A 7 -3.77 -4.16 1.32
N ALA A 8 -4.08 -5.42 1.67
CA ALA A 8 -3.80 -6.56 0.82
C ALA A 8 -4.53 -6.47 -0.53
N TYR A 9 -5.80 -6.06 -0.51
CA TYR A 9 -6.58 -5.86 -1.73
C TYR A 9 -6.01 -4.72 -2.59
N ALA A 10 -5.66 -3.58 -2.00
CA ALA A 10 -5.07 -2.45 -2.69
C ALA A 10 -3.74 -2.82 -3.37
N LYS A 11 -2.89 -3.58 -2.66
CA LYS A 11 -1.64 -4.12 -3.21
C LYS A 11 -1.89 -4.99 -4.45
N ILE A 12 -2.78 -5.98 -4.34
CA ILE A 12 -3.12 -6.88 -5.44
C ILE A 12 -3.72 -6.09 -6.62
N TYR A 13 -4.57 -5.11 -6.35
CA TYR A 13 -5.17 -4.26 -7.37
C TYR A 13 -4.11 -3.47 -8.16
N LEU A 14 -3.13 -2.89 -7.47
CA LEU A 14 -2.04 -2.14 -8.09
C LEU A 14 -1.10 -3.05 -8.88
N GLU A 15 -0.73 -4.21 -8.34
CA GLU A 15 0.06 -5.23 -9.05
C GLU A 15 -0.66 -5.71 -10.33
N ARG A 16 -1.97 -5.96 -10.27
CA ARG A 16 -2.78 -6.35 -11.44
C ARG A 16 -2.88 -5.25 -12.50
N LYS A 17 -2.75 -3.99 -12.10
CA LYS A 17 -2.66 -2.85 -13.02
C LYS A 17 -1.26 -2.66 -13.61
N GLY A 18 -0.28 -3.48 -13.20
CA GLY A 18 1.11 -3.42 -13.68
C GLY A 18 1.98 -2.42 -12.92
N TYR A 19 1.52 -1.89 -11.78
CA TYR A 19 2.34 -1.04 -10.92
C TYR A 19 3.30 -1.87 -10.08
N GLN A 20 4.47 -1.31 -9.79
CA GLN A 20 5.45 -1.91 -8.90
C GLN A 20 5.34 -1.27 -7.53
N ILE A 21 5.07 -2.08 -6.50
CA ILE A 21 5.01 -1.58 -5.14
C ILE A 21 6.42 -1.16 -4.69
N LEU A 22 6.60 0.13 -4.39
CA LEU A 22 7.86 0.72 -3.98
C LEU A 22 8.04 0.69 -2.46
N ALA A 23 6.95 0.86 -1.71
CA ALA A 23 6.96 0.79 -0.25
C ALA A 23 5.56 0.45 0.31
N ALA A 24 5.55 -0.11 1.51
CA ALA A 24 4.33 -0.31 2.30
C ALA A 24 4.60 0.13 3.74
N ASN A 25 3.57 0.63 4.43
CA ASN A 25 3.68 1.19 5.78
C ASN A 25 4.76 2.28 5.88
N TYR A 26 4.85 3.16 4.88
CA TYR A 26 5.84 4.22 4.85
C TYR A 26 5.51 5.28 5.90
N ARG A 27 6.50 5.67 6.70
CA ARG A 27 6.36 6.67 7.74
C ARG A 27 7.48 7.69 7.64
N CYS A 28 7.11 8.96 7.76
CA CYS A 28 8.07 10.06 7.85
C CYS A 28 7.59 11.09 8.87
N GLN A 29 8.40 12.12 9.11
CA GLN A 29 8.06 13.20 10.06
C GLN A 29 6.75 13.93 9.73
N PHE A 30 6.27 13.84 8.48
CA PHE A 30 5.07 14.53 8.00
C PHE A 30 3.82 13.63 7.96
N GLY A 31 3.93 12.35 8.29
CA GLY A 31 2.80 11.43 8.33
C GLY A 31 3.12 10.01 7.88
N GLU A 32 2.08 9.27 7.52
CA GLU A 32 2.17 7.89 7.05
C GLU A 32 1.42 7.67 5.74
N ILE A 33 1.92 6.72 4.95
CA ILE A 33 1.33 6.25 3.70
C ILE A 33 1.33 4.72 3.74
N ASP A 34 0.15 4.11 3.59
CA ASP A 34 0.01 2.67 3.68
C ASP A 34 0.68 1.92 2.52
N LEU A 35 0.60 2.47 1.30
CA LEU A 35 1.17 1.86 0.09
C LEU A 35 1.64 2.92 -0.92
N ILE A 36 2.79 2.68 -1.54
CA ILE A 36 3.38 3.47 -2.63
C ILE A 36 3.65 2.52 -3.80
N ALA A 37 3.13 2.82 -4.99
CA ALA A 37 3.18 1.97 -6.19
C ALA A 37 3.49 2.77 -7.46
#